data_AF-A0A095SMQ8-F1
#
_entry.id   AF-A0A095SMQ8-F1
#
_cell.length_a   1.000
_cell.length_b   1.000
_cell.length_c   1.000
_cell.angle_alpha   90.00
_cell.angle_beta   90.00
_cell.angle_gamma   90.00
#
_symmetry.space_group_name_H-M   'P 1'
#
loop_
_entity.id
_entity.type
_entity.pdbx_description
1 polymer ?
#
loop_
_entity_poly.entity_id
_entity_poly.type
_entity_poly.pdbx_seq_one_letter_code
_entity_poly.pdbx_strand_id
1 'polypeptide(L)'
;MGLSIKRVVPLEQFKLIIEFDDGSLRQFPGTRVAETPLWFLAFPTKLSACDVTPSGLQWQPVDKTLMWDDQNVWAQEASLDIPALLEWSACVSAEELSHGLLTVAMTNQAPTEQDSRHHVYSVGIKPFCDGAWVVLGESIGGGFAERGGSVALAVENLDSFSDWRRHCVLAGCDWMVPLLEADATDAQRKARILECYRESLAA
;
A
#
# COMPACT_ATOMS: atom_id res chain seq x y z
N MET A 1 -31.06 4.10 2.57
CA MET A 1 -29.75 4.54 2.07
C MET A 1 -29.06 3.31 1.53
N GLY A 2 -28.49 3.38 0.33
CA GLY A 2 -27.66 2.29 -0.19
C GLY A 2 -26.30 2.32 0.50
N LEU A 3 -25.65 1.16 0.57
CA LEU A 3 -24.25 1.02 1.02
C LEU A 3 -23.36 1.99 0.23
N SER A 4 -22.32 2.54 0.84
CA SER A 4 -21.34 3.39 0.14
C SER A 4 -19.91 3.12 0.59
N ILE A 5 -18.94 3.38 -0.28
CA ILE A 5 -17.52 3.19 0.02
C ILE A 5 -17.05 4.33 0.92
N LYS A 6 -16.58 4.01 2.12
CA LYS A 6 -15.99 4.95 3.08
C LYS A 6 -14.52 5.20 2.78
N ARG A 7 -13.75 4.13 2.55
CA ARG A 7 -12.36 4.21 2.07
C ARG A 7 -11.93 2.89 1.45
N VAL A 8 -10.89 2.98 0.62
CA VAL A 8 -10.13 1.81 0.16
C VAL A 8 -8.73 1.87 0.77
N VAL A 9 -8.07 0.74 0.97
CA VAL A 9 -6.72 0.67 1.51
C VAL A 9 -5.96 -0.42 0.76
N PRO A 10 -4.94 -0.07 -0.05
CA PRO A 10 -4.05 -1.07 -0.62
C PRO A 10 -3.19 -1.68 0.48
N LEU A 11 -2.98 -2.98 0.40
CA LEU A 11 -2.04 -3.73 1.22
C LEU A 11 -1.13 -4.54 0.28
N GLU A 12 -0.03 -5.03 0.84
CA GLU A 12 0.82 -6.02 0.18
C GLU A 12 0.05 -7.28 -0.20
N GLN A 13 0.70 -8.15 -1.00
CA GLN A 13 0.13 -9.43 -1.44
C GLN A 13 -1.14 -9.29 -2.29
N PHE A 14 -1.20 -8.26 -3.15
CA PHE A 14 -2.27 -8.11 -4.15
C PHE A 14 -3.66 -7.88 -3.53
N LYS A 15 -3.74 -7.07 -2.46
CA LYS A 15 -4.97 -6.84 -1.70
C LYS A 15 -5.39 -5.38 -1.72
N LEU A 16 -6.66 -5.13 -1.97
CA LEU A 16 -7.36 -3.89 -1.64
C LEU A 16 -8.40 -4.17 -0.58
N ILE A 17 -8.35 -3.46 0.53
CA ILE A 17 -9.40 -3.51 1.53
C ILE A 17 -10.38 -2.39 1.26
N ILE A 18 -11.65 -2.74 1.12
CA ILE A 18 -12.77 -1.81 0.95
C ILE A 18 -13.49 -1.75 2.30
N GLU A 19 -13.52 -0.55 2.89
CA GLU A 19 -14.35 -0.24 4.05
C GLU A 19 -15.60 0.48 3.58
N PHE A 20 -16.76 -0.05 3.92
CA PHE A 20 -18.06 0.57 3.65
C PHE A 20 -18.53 1.43 4.83
N ASP A 21 -19.51 2.28 4.58
CA ASP A 21 -20.11 3.18 5.58
C ASP A 21 -20.81 2.46 6.74
N ASP A 22 -21.28 1.23 6.53
CA ASP A 22 -21.81 0.35 7.57
C ASP A 22 -20.72 -0.29 8.47
N GLY A 23 -19.44 -0.02 8.17
CA GLY A 23 -18.29 -0.55 8.89
C GLY A 23 -17.84 -1.94 8.44
N SER A 24 -18.49 -2.54 7.44
CA SER A 24 -18.04 -3.80 6.86
C SER A 24 -16.72 -3.63 6.11
N LEU A 25 -15.86 -4.65 6.21
CA LEU A 25 -14.56 -4.70 5.57
C LEU A 25 -14.53 -5.87 4.58
N ARG A 26 -14.08 -5.60 3.36
CA ARG A 26 -13.94 -6.62 2.32
C ARG A 26 -12.58 -6.55 1.64
N GLN A 27 -11.98 -7.71 1.37
CA GLN A 27 -10.77 -7.83 0.57
C GLN A 27 -11.14 -8.07 -0.89
N PHE A 28 -10.67 -7.18 -1.75
CA PHE A 28 -10.72 -7.29 -3.20
C PHE A 28 -9.32 -7.51 -3.79
N PRO A 29 -9.17 -8.39 -4.79
CA PRO A 29 -10.15 -9.38 -5.19
C PRO A 29 -10.26 -10.50 -4.14
N GLY A 30 -11.44 -11.10 -4.02
CA GLY A 30 -11.70 -12.24 -3.14
C GLY A 30 -11.16 -13.56 -3.71
N THR A 31 -10.85 -13.58 -5.00
CA THR A 31 -10.31 -14.72 -5.75
C THR A 31 -9.26 -14.24 -6.76
N ARG A 32 -8.57 -15.19 -7.41
CA ARG A 32 -7.55 -14.85 -8.42
C ARG A 32 -8.23 -14.28 -9.67
N VAL A 33 -7.79 -13.09 -10.12
CA VAL A 33 -8.35 -12.40 -11.29
C VAL A 33 -7.62 -12.68 -12.60
N ALA A 34 -6.45 -13.34 -12.57
CA ALA A 34 -5.58 -13.53 -13.73
C ALA A 34 -6.22 -14.23 -14.95
N GLU A 35 -7.29 -15.01 -14.73
CA GLU A 35 -8.01 -15.76 -15.78
C GLU A 35 -9.39 -15.15 -16.08
N THR A 36 -9.57 -13.88 -15.72
CA THR A 36 -10.84 -13.15 -15.84
C THR A 36 -10.66 -11.90 -16.70
N PRO A 37 -11.74 -11.20 -17.09
CA PRO A 37 -11.62 -9.90 -17.74
C PRO A 37 -10.83 -8.85 -16.92
N LEU A 38 -10.69 -9.07 -15.60
CA LEU A 38 -9.94 -8.22 -14.69
C LEU A 38 -8.46 -8.66 -14.51
N TRP A 39 -7.91 -9.45 -15.44
CA TRP A 39 -6.56 -10.02 -15.34
C TRP A 39 -5.46 -9.00 -15.02
N PHE A 40 -5.59 -7.77 -15.53
CA PHE A 40 -4.64 -6.68 -15.31
C PHE A 40 -4.64 -6.16 -13.87
N LEU A 41 -5.67 -6.49 -13.08
CA LEU A 41 -5.71 -6.24 -11.64
C LEU A 41 -4.93 -7.30 -10.84
N ALA A 42 -4.36 -8.31 -11.49
CA ALA A 42 -3.36 -9.19 -10.89
C ALA A 42 -1.99 -8.50 -10.70
N PHE A 43 -1.84 -7.24 -11.11
CA PHE A 43 -0.62 -6.44 -10.92
C PHE A 43 -0.84 -5.45 -9.76
N PRO A 44 -0.05 -5.50 -8.67
CA PRO A 44 -0.36 -4.74 -7.44
C PRO A 44 -0.42 -3.22 -7.65
N THR A 45 0.45 -2.71 -8.50
CA THR A 45 0.51 -1.27 -8.82
C THR A 45 -0.71 -0.82 -9.61
N LYS A 46 -1.12 -1.58 -10.63
CA LYS A 46 -2.36 -1.32 -11.37
C LYS A 46 -3.59 -1.50 -10.48
N LEU A 47 -3.64 -2.56 -9.66
CA LEU A 47 -4.70 -2.80 -8.69
C LEU A 47 -4.86 -1.59 -7.76
N SER A 48 -3.77 -1.09 -7.20
CA SER A 48 -3.81 0.03 -6.25
C SER A 48 -4.10 1.40 -6.88
N ALA A 49 -3.88 1.54 -8.19
CA ALA A 49 -4.12 2.76 -8.96
C ALA A 49 -5.59 2.84 -9.43
N CYS A 50 -6.51 2.85 -8.47
CA CYS A 50 -7.94 3.04 -8.71
C CYS A 50 -8.43 4.41 -8.22
N ASP A 51 -9.34 5.00 -8.98
CA ASP A 51 -10.20 6.08 -8.53
C ASP A 51 -11.31 5.52 -7.63
N VAL A 52 -11.50 6.15 -6.48
CA VAL A 52 -12.48 5.74 -5.48
C VAL A 52 -13.64 6.73 -5.48
N THR A 53 -14.85 6.24 -5.70
CA THR A 53 -16.09 7.02 -5.53
C THR A 53 -16.96 6.38 -4.46
N PRO A 54 -17.93 7.09 -3.87
CA PRO A 54 -18.88 6.48 -2.93
C PRO A 54 -19.65 5.29 -3.51
N SER A 55 -19.77 5.20 -4.84
CA SER A 55 -20.56 4.19 -5.57
C SER A 55 -19.75 3.07 -6.22
N GLY A 56 -18.42 3.10 -6.18
CA GLY A 56 -17.60 2.12 -6.89
C GLY A 56 -16.13 2.50 -7.07
N LEU A 57 -15.40 1.59 -7.71
CA LEU A 57 -13.99 1.74 -8.06
C LEU A 57 -13.80 1.77 -9.57
N GLN A 58 -12.87 2.60 -10.04
CA GLN A 58 -12.54 2.71 -11.45
C GLN A 58 -11.03 2.64 -11.66
N TRP A 59 -10.61 1.92 -12.69
CA TRP A 59 -9.23 1.87 -13.15
C TRP A 59 -9.19 2.45 -14.54
N GLN A 60 -8.47 3.56 -14.69
CA GLN A 60 -8.34 4.25 -15.97
C GLN A 60 -7.04 3.83 -16.67
N PRO A 61 -6.98 3.95 -18.01
CA PRO A 61 -5.72 3.86 -18.73
C PRO A 61 -4.78 4.99 -18.34
N VAL A 62 -3.48 4.71 -18.23
CA VAL A 62 -2.43 5.71 -18.00
C VAL A 62 -1.26 5.50 -18.96
N ASP A 63 -0.52 6.56 -19.26
CA ASP A 63 0.64 6.54 -20.16
C ASP A 63 1.85 5.90 -19.47
N LYS A 64 1.75 4.59 -19.23
CA LYS A 64 2.79 3.72 -18.67
C LYS A 64 2.83 2.43 -19.48
N THR A 65 3.98 1.78 -19.50
CA THR A 65 4.16 0.52 -20.24
C THR A 65 4.57 -0.58 -19.29
N LEU A 66 3.71 -1.60 -19.21
CA LEU A 66 4.04 -2.89 -18.61
C LEU A 66 3.38 -3.97 -19.46
N MET A 67 4.20 -4.66 -20.26
CA MET A 67 3.73 -5.70 -21.16
C MET A 67 3.57 -7.03 -20.42
N TRP A 68 2.44 -7.68 -20.64
CA TRP A 68 2.15 -9.03 -20.20
C TRP A 68 1.33 -9.73 -21.27
N ASP A 69 1.83 -10.87 -21.77
CA ASP A 69 1.17 -11.64 -22.83
C ASP A 69 0.75 -10.76 -24.03
N ASP A 70 1.72 -10.00 -24.56
CA ASP A 70 1.58 -9.02 -25.64
C ASP A 70 0.55 -7.90 -25.43
N GLN A 71 0.05 -7.73 -24.20
CA GLN A 71 -0.89 -6.66 -23.83
C GLN A 71 -0.26 -5.70 -22.81
N ASN A 72 -0.54 -4.40 -22.94
CA ASN A 72 -0.14 -3.43 -21.94
C ASN A 72 -1.15 -3.43 -20.78
N VAL A 73 -0.68 -3.78 -19.57
CA VAL A 73 -1.45 -3.77 -18.32
C VAL A 73 -2.06 -2.40 -18.04
N TRP A 74 -1.30 -1.34 -18.29
CA TRP A 74 -1.72 0.02 -17.97
C TRP A 74 -2.74 0.60 -18.95
N ALA A 75 -2.86 0.02 -20.15
CA ALA A 75 -3.86 0.42 -21.15
C ALA A 75 -5.27 -0.13 -20.86
N GLN A 76 -5.39 -1.08 -19.94
CA GLN A 76 -6.67 -1.69 -19.58
C GLN A 76 -7.47 -0.79 -18.63
N GLU A 77 -8.79 -0.92 -18.67
CA GLU A 77 -9.72 -0.20 -17.81
C GLU A 77 -10.77 -1.13 -17.19
N ALA A 78 -11.31 -0.74 -16.03
CA ALA A 78 -12.46 -1.39 -15.41
C ALA A 78 -13.24 -0.40 -14.55
N SER A 79 -14.54 -0.64 -14.41
CA SER A 79 -15.40 0.05 -13.47
C SER A 79 -16.25 -0.99 -12.75
N LEU A 80 -16.18 -1.01 -11.43
CA LEU A 80 -16.95 -1.91 -10.58
C LEU A 80 -17.81 -1.09 -9.64
N ASP A 81 -19.13 -1.26 -9.75
CA ASP A 81 -20.10 -0.72 -8.81
C ASP A 81 -20.17 -1.57 -7.53
N ILE A 82 -20.95 -1.13 -6.55
CA ILE A 82 -21.06 -1.84 -5.27
C ILE A 82 -21.52 -3.30 -5.43
N PRO A 83 -22.58 -3.64 -6.20
CA PRO A 83 -22.93 -5.04 -6.45
C PRO A 83 -21.77 -5.88 -6.98
N ALA A 84 -21.05 -5.40 -7.99
CA ALA A 84 -19.90 -6.11 -8.52
C ALA A 84 -18.77 -6.23 -7.47
N LEU A 85 -18.50 -5.17 -6.71
CA LEU A 85 -17.49 -5.23 -5.64
C LEU A 85 -17.86 -6.25 -4.57
N LEU A 86 -19.13 -6.35 -4.18
CA LEU A 86 -19.60 -7.35 -3.22
C LEU A 86 -19.44 -8.79 -3.75
N GLU A 87 -19.68 -9.00 -5.04
CA GLU A 87 -19.48 -10.29 -5.71
C GLU A 87 -17.99 -10.68 -5.79
N TRP A 88 -17.13 -9.72 -6.15
CA TRP A 88 -15.70 -9.95 -6.41
C TRP A 88 -14.81 -9.81 -5.18
N SER A 89 -15.36 -9.60 -3.98
CA SER A 89 -14.60 -9.46 -2.74
C SER A 89 -15.08 -10.43 -1.67
N ALA A 90 -14.21 -10.69 -0.68
CA ALA A 90 -14.53 -11.53 0.47
C ALA A 90 -14.59 -10.69 1.75
N CYS A 91 -15.48 -11.03 2.69
CA CYS A 91 -15.47 -10.42 4.02
C CYS A 91 -14.13 -10.70 4.72
N VAL A 92 -13.63 -9.72 5.45
CA VAL A 92 -12.45 -9.86 6.32
C VAL A 92 -12.70 -9.16 7.65
N SER A 93 -12.11 -9.69 8.72
CA SER A 93 -12.17 -9.09 10.05
C SER A 93 -11.05 -8.07 10.27
N ALA A 94 -11.26 -7.14 11.21
CA ALA A 94 -10.21 -6.22 11.64
C ALA A 94 -9.00 -6.96 12.24
N GLU A 95 -9.22 -8.10 12.90
CA GLU A 95 -8.16 -8.94 13.47
C GLU A 95 -7.22 -9.46 12.37
N GLU A 96 -7.79 -10.02 11.29
CA GLU A 96 -7.03 -10.49 10.12
C GLU A 96 -6.22 -9.36 9.46
N LEU A 97 -6.75 -8.13 9.49
CA LEU A 97 -6.11 -6.97 8.86
C LEU A 97 -5.09 -6.27 9.76
N SER A 98 -5.07 -6.55 11.06
CA SER A 98 -4.21 -5.86 12.04
C SER A 98 -2.71 -6.00 11.74
N HIS A 99 -2.34 -7.04 10.99
CA HIS A 99 -0.97 -7.29 10.52
C HIS A 99 -0.73 -6.89 9.06
N GLY A 100 -1.77 -6.43 8.35
CA GLY A 100 -1.70 -6.02 6.96
C GLY A 100 -0.74 -4.84 6.79
N LEU A 101 0.25 -5.02 5.92
CA LEU A 101 1.27 -4.02 5.62
C LEU A 101 0.96 -3.34 4.29
N LEU A 102 1.16 -2.03 4.24
CA LEU A 102 1.33 -1.26 3.01
C LEU A 102 2.77 -0.75 2.98
N THR A 103 3.58 -1.20 2.03
CA THR A 103 4.87 -0.57 1.75
C THR A 103 4.61 0.76 1.03
N VAL A 104 4.95 1.86 1.70
CA VAL A 104 4.77 3.23 1.20
C VAL A 104 5.89 3.59 0.23
N ALA A 105 7.13 3.24 0.58
CA ALA A 105 8.28 3.47 -0.28
C ALA A 105 9.37 2.42 -0.03
N MET A 106 10.13 2.14 -1.08
CA MET A 106 11.26 1.23 -1.04
C MET A 106 12.27 1.63 -2.10
N THR A 107 13.49 1.97 -1.69
CA THR A 107 14.54 2.43 -2.59
C THR A 107 15.85 1.71 -2.34
N ASN A 108 16.49 1.25 -3.42
CA ASN A 108 17.85 0.74 -3.38
C ASN A 108 18.84 1.90 -3.42
N GLN A 109 19.62 2.04 -2.36
CA GLN A 109 20.67 3.06 -2.20
C GLN A 109 22.05 2.53 -2.61
N ALA A 110 22.16 1.27 -3.07
CA ALA A 110 23.40 0.77 -3.61
C ALA A 110 23.85 1.55 -4.86
N PRO A 111 25.16 1.76 -5.04
CA PRO A 111 26.25 1.22 -4.24
C PRO A 111 26.48 1.97 -2.92
N THR A 112 26.81 1.23 -1.86
CA THR A 112 27.23 1.75 -0.55
C THR A 112 28.44 0.98 -0.02
N GLU A 113 29.02 1.41 1.08
CA GLU A 113 30.07 0.63 1.77
C GLU A 113 29.59 -0.75 2.23
N GLN A 114 28.29 -0.91 2.51
CA GLN A 114 27.72 -2.16 3.01
C GLN A 114 27.53 -3.20 1.90
N ASP A 115 27.13 -2.75 0.71
CA ASP A 115 26.94 -3.56 -0.48
C ASP A 115 26.91 -2.69 -1.75
N SER A 116 27.51 -3.19 -2.82
CA SER A 116 27.62 -2.49 -4.10
C SER A 116 26.39 -2.61 -5.00
N ARG A 117 25.46 -3.53 -4.70
CA ARG A 117 24.30 -3.85 -5.55
C ARG A 117 22.97 -3.83 -4.81
N HIS A 118 22.94 -4.13 -3.53
CA HIS A 118 21.70 -4.25 -2.77
C HIS A 118 21.85 -3.66 -1.37
N HIS A 119 21.35 -2.44 -1.20
CA HIS A 119 21.19 -1.79 0.08
C HIS A 119 19.86 -1.02 0.06
N VAL A 120 18.79 -1.72 0.42
CA VAL A 120 17.42 -1.25 0.26
C VAL A 120 16.88 -0.75 1.58
N TYR A 121 16.34 0.46 1.56
CA TYR A 121 15.57 1.05 2.65
C TYR A 121 14.09 0.98 2.28
N SER A 122 13.26 0.51 3.22
CA SER A 122 11.81 0.50 3.07
C SER A 122 11.11 1.17 4.25
N VAL A 123 9.97 1.78 3.95
CA VAL A 123 9.04 2.35 4.91
C VAL A 123 7.65 1.88 4.55
N GLY A 124 6.92 1.38 5.54
CA GLY A 124 5.56 0.93 5.40
C GLY A 124 4.69 1.31 6.60
N ILE A 125 3.39 1.08 6.45
CA ILE A 125 2.40 1.32 7.50
C ILE A 125 1.49 0.10 7.65
N LYS A 126 0.98 -0.15 8.86
CA LYS A 126 -0.10 -1.12 9.13
C LYS A 126 -1.42 -0.36 9.33
N PRO A 127 -2.24 -0.18 8.29
CA PRO A 127 -3.35 0.78 8.32
C PRO A 127 -4.45 0.43 9.34
N PHE A 128 -4.57 -0.85 9.68
CA PHE A 128 -5.57 -1.40 10.60
C PHE A 128 -4.99 -1.78 11.97
N CYS A 129 -3.75 -1.37 12.27
CA CYS A 129 -3.11 -1.58 13.58
C CYS A 129 -3.17 -0.30 14.42
N ASP A 130 -3.70 -0.36 15.63
CA ASP A 130 -3.80 0.82 16.52
C ASP A 130 -2.52 1.11 17.32
N GLY A 131 -1.56 0.17 17.35
CA GLY A 131 -0.32 0.29 18.12
C GLY A 131 0.89 0.54 17.24
N ALA A 132 1.78 -0.45 17.15
CA ALA A 132 3.01 -0.37 16.37
C ALA A 132 2.73 -0.47 14.86
N TRP A 133 2.34 0.65 14.26
CA TRP A 133 1.87 0.71 12.87
C TRP A 133 2.87 1.30 11.87
N VAL A 134 3.91 2.03 12.29
CA VAL A 134 4.96 2.48 11.37
C VAL A 134 6.00 1.36 11.24
N VAL A 135 6.34 0.96 10.03
CA VAL A 135 7.30 -0.12 9.76
C VAL A 135 8.51 0.45 9.04
N LEU A 136 9.69 0.29 9.64
CA LEU A 136 10.98 0.70 9.07
C LEU A 136 11.80 -0.55 8.77
N GLY A 137 12.23 -0.71 7.52
CA GLY A 137 12.98 -1.87 7.06
C GLY A 137 14.29 -1.50 6.34
N GLU A 138 15.30 -2.34 6.52
CA GLU A 138 16.58 -2.27 5.81
C GLU A 138 16.95 -3.68 5.33
N SER A 139 17.44 -3.79 4.09
CA SER A 139 17.87 -5.06 3.50
C SER A 139 19.19 -4.87 2.76
N ILE A 140 20.21 -5.64 3.13
CA ILE A 140 21.57 -5.54 2.61
C ILE A 140 21.97 -6.89 1.98
N GLY A 141 22.59 -6.87 0.81
CA GLY A 141 23.12 -8.04 0.11
C GLY A 141 22.12 -8.83 -0.75
N GLY A 142 20.82 -8.75 -0.43
CA GLY A 142 19.73 -9.35 -1.21
C GLY A 142 19.62 -10.88 -1.04
N GLY A 143 18.41 -11.42 -1.21
CA GLY A 143 18.16 -12.87 -1.05
C GLY A 143 18.46 -13.41 0.35
N PHE A 144 18.78 -14.70 0.47
CA PHE A 144 19.13 -15.39 1.74
C PHE A 144 20.44 -14.89 2.41
N ALA A 145 21.06 -13.82 1.93
CA ALA A 145 22.22 -13.20 2.57
C ALA A 145 21.73 -12.25 3.67
N GLU A 146 21.54 -12.79 4.87
CA GLU A 146 20.83 -12.20 6.02
C GLU A 146 21.56 -11.00 6.67
N ARG A 147 21.48 -9.81 6.07
CA ARG A 147 21.78 -8.55 6.77
C ARG A 147 20.67 -7.53 6.58
N GLY A 148 20.23 -6.95 7.69
CA GLY A 148 19.08 -6.05 7.74
C GLY A 148 17.99 -6.61 8.65
N GLY A 149 16.81 -5.99 8.59
CA GLY A 149 15.66 -6.33 9.43
C GLY A 149 14.57 -5.29 9.31
N SER A 150 13.46 -5.52 9.98
CA SER A 150 12.41 -4.52 10.11
C SER A 150 11.93 -4.39 11.54
N VAL A 151 11.46 -3.20 11.89
CA VAL A 151 10.84 -2.92 13.17
C VAL A 151 9.50 -2.24 12.92
N ALA A 152 8.50 -2.63 13.72
CA ALA A 152 7.23 -1.94 13.79
C ALA A 152 7.20 -1.10 15.06
N LEU A 153 6.88 0.19 14.94
CA LEU A 153 6.90 1.16 16.03
C LEU A 153 5.58 1.94 16.06
N ALA A 154 5.18 2.31 17.27
CA ALA A 154 4.18 3.36 17.45
C ALA A 154 4.84 4.72 17.20
N VAL A 155 4.07 5.74 16.81
CA VAL A 155 4.63 7.06 16.43
C VAL A 155 5.42 7.67 17.58
N GLU A 156 4.91 7.59 18.80
CA GLU A 156 5.55 8.09 20.01
C GLU A 156 6.88 7.41 20.35
N ASN A 157 7.15 6.25 19.74
CA ASN A 157 8.38 5.48 19.95
C ASN A 157 9.36 5.59 18.78
N LEU A 158 9.09 6.41 17.76
CA LEU A 158 9.97 6.52 16.59
C LEU A 158 11.39 6.97 16.95
N ASP A 159 11.54 7.86 17.93
CA ASP A 159 12.87 8.34 18.36
C ASP A 159 13.68 7.27 19.13
N SER A 160 13.08 6.11 19.44
CA SER A 160 13.83 4.94 19.94
C SER A 160 14.58 4.19 18.82
N PHE A 161 14.20 4.41 17.57
CA PHE A 161 14.92 3.94 16.39
C PHE A 161 15.98 4.97 16.01
N SER A 162 17.15 4.49 15.55
CA SER A 162 18.17 5.35 14.93
C SER A 162 17.55 6.27 13.88
N ASP A 163 18.09 7.48 13.67
CA ASP A 163 17.61 8.53 12.75
C ASP A 163 16.53 8.12 11.71
N TRP A 164 15.28 7.96 12.19
CA TRP A 164 14.17 7.47 11.38
C TRP A 164 13.80 8.45 10.27
N ARG A 165 14.11 9.74 10.46
CA ARG A 165 13.90 10.80 9.47
C ARG A 165 14.79 10.57 8.27
N ARG A 166 16.08 10.30 8.51
CA ARG A 166 17.01 9.88 7.45
C ARG A 166 16.58 8.58 6.79
N HIS A 167 16.04 7.63 7.54
CA HIS A 167 15.49 6.39 6.97
C HIS A 167 14.38 6.66 5.95
N CYS A 168 13.45 7.57 6.26
CA CYS A 168 12.40 8.00 5.32
C CYS A 168 12.99 8.62 4.05
N VAL A 169 14.00 9.48 4.17
CA VAL A 169 14.70 10.07 3.02
C VAL A 169 15.34 8.98 2.15
N LEU A 170 16.07 8.04 2.77
CA LEU A 170 16.73 6.94 2.05
C LEU A 170 15.74 5.97 1.41
N ALA A 171 14.54 5.80 1.98
CA ALA A 171 13.48 5.01 1.36
C ALA A 171 12.76 5.74 0.22
N GLY A 172 12.92 7.06 0.08
CA GLY A 172 12.24 7.89 -0.93
C GLY A 172 10.86 8.41 -0.49
N CYS A 173 10.65 8.57 0.82
CA CYS A 173 9.41 9.09 1.41
C CYS A 173 9.67 10.18 2.47
N ASP A 174 10.56 11.11 2.16
CA ASP A 174 10.85 12.29 2.99
C ASP A 174 9.59 13.08 3.34
N TRP A 175 8.60 13.13 2.44
CA TRP A 175 7.28 13.71 2.68
C TRP A 175 6.52 13.11 3.87
N MET A 176 6.83 11.88 4.29
CA MET A 176 6.18 11.22 5.41
C MET A 176 6.66 11.77 6.77
N VAL A 177 7.87 12.34 6.82
CA VAL A 177 8.47 12.91 8.05
C VAL A 177 7.55 13.97 8.70
N PRO A 178 7.16 15.06 8.01
CA PRO A 178 6.28 16.06 8.61
C PRO A 178 4.90 15.52 8.98
N LEU A 179 4.42 14.44 8.34
CA LEU A 179 3.14 13.81 8.70
C LEU A 179 3.23 13.01 10.00
N LEU A 180 4.36 12.35 10.24
CA LEU A 180 4.61 11.64 11.49
C LEU A 180 4.83 12.61 12.66
N GLU A 181 5.50 13.73 12.42
CA GLU A 181 5.74 14.77 13.45
C GLU A 181 4.52 15.66 13.74
N ALA A 182 3.54 15.71 12.84
CA ALA A 182 2.36 16.55 12.99
C ALA A 182 1.62 16.26 14.30
N ASP A 183 1.08 17.30 14.94
CA ASP A 183 0.15 17.15 16.05
C ASP A 183 -1.21 16.68 15.52
N ALA A 184 -1.35 15.36 15.40
CA ALA A 184 -2.49 14.69 14.82
C ALA A 184 -2.71 13.34 15.51
N THR A 185 -3.91 12.78 15.36
CA THR A 185 -4.19 11.40 15.73
C THR A 185 -3.61 10.43 14.70
N ASP A 186 -3.35 9.19 15.10
CA ASP A 186 -2.86 8.16 14.17
C ASP A 186 -3.82 7.88 13.02
N ALA A 187 -5.13 7.99 13.25
CA ALA A 187 -6.12 7.89 12.19
C ALA A 187 -5.93 8.98 11.13
N GLN A 188 -5.68 10.23 11.54
CA GLN A 188 -5.41 11.35 10.64
C GLN A 188 -4.08 11.17 9.90
N ARG A 189 -3.01 10.72 10.60
CA ARG A 189 -1.72 10.44 9.97
C ARG A 189 -1.85 9.37 8.88
N LYS A 190 -2.45 8.23 9.20
CA LYS A 190 -2.68 7.12 8.25
C LYS A 190 -3.51 7.57 7.06
N ALA A 191 -4.59 8.34 7.29
CA ALA A 191 -5.43 8.86 6.21
C ALA A 191 -4.61 9.74 5.25
N ARG A 192 -3.80 10.68 5.77
CA ARG A 192 -2.98 11.55 4.92
C ARG A 192 -1.86 10.79 4.21
N ILE A 193 -1.24 9.81 4.86
CA ILE A 193 -0.23 8.93 4.23
C ILE A 193 -0.85 8.14 3.08
N LEU A 194 -2.05 7.58 3.25
CA LEU A 194 -2.75 6.84 2.19
C LEU A 194 -3.12 7.74 1.00
N GLU A 195 -3.47 8.99 1.26
CA GLU A 195 -3.76 9.99 0.22
C GLU A 195 -2.50 10.29 -0.60
N CYS A 196 -1.40 10.68 0.05
CA CYS A 196 -0.12 10.94 -0.62
C CYS A 196 0.43 9.71 -1.36
N TYR A 197 0.26 8.51 -0.79
CA TYR A 197 0.64 7.27 -1.46
C TYR A 197 -0.12 7.08 -2.78
N ARG A 198 -1.44 7.32 -2.80
CA ARG A 198 -2.23 7.21 -4.03
C ARG A 198 -1.83 8.21 -5.09
N GLU A 199 -1.59 9.46 -4.69
CA GLU A 199 -1.10 10.51 -5.59
C GLU A 199 0.21 10.08 -6.27
N SER A 200 1.09 9.37 -5.54
CA SER A 200 2.35 8.84 -6.10
C SER A 200 2.19 7.69 -7.10
N LEU A 201 1.07 6.95 -7.06
CA LEU A 201 0.80 5.89 -8.03
C LEU A 201 0.32 6.42 -9.39
N ALA A 202 -0.35 7.58 -9.36
CA ALA A 202 -0.89 8.25 -10.53
C ALA A 202 0.14 9.09 -11.30
N ALA A 203 1.21 9.54 -10.61
CA ALA A 203 2.36 10.23 -11.20
C ALA A 203 3.23 9.29 -12.04
#